data_AF-A0A517NHQ4-F1
#
_entry.id   AF-A0A517NHQ4-F1
#
_cell.length_a   1.000
_cell.length_b   1.000
_cell.length_c   1.000
_cell.angle_alpha   90.00
_cell.angle_beta   90.00
_cell.angle_gamma   90.00
#
_symmetry.space_group_name_H-M   'P 1'
#
loop_
_entity.id
_entity.type
_entity.pdbx_description
1 polymer ?
#
loop_
_entity_poly.entity_id
_entity_poly.type
_entity_poly.pdbx_seq_one_letter_code
_entity_poly.pdbx_strand_id
1 'polypeptide(L)' 'MKQLIGLGRDTWWLWLGFFVLTIAFSLVVGKFFLLLLPCLPIPFIYFAFNRYDEDGNEKADLGD' A
#
# COMPACT_ATOMS: atom_id res chain seq x y z
N MET A 1 5.37 -4.37 -14.43
CA MET A 1 4.89 -3.95 -13.09
C MET A 1 3.56 -3.19 -13.20
N LYS A 2 2.59 -3.70 -13.96
CA LYS A 2 1.29 -3.03 -14.09
C LYS A 2 0.44 -3.23 -12.83
N GLN A 3 0.68 -4.31 -12.08
CA GLN A 3 0.10 -4.59 -10.76
C GLN A 3 0.32 -3.46 -9.75
N LEU A 4 1.56 -2.96 -9.63
CA LEU A 4 1.90 -1.88 -8.71
C LEU A 4 1.19 -0.58 -9.10
N ILE A 5 1.04 -0.34 -10.41
CA ILE A 5 0.32 0.82 -10.94
C ILE A 5 -1.19 0.66 -10.70
N GLY A 6 -1.75 -0.53 -10.90
CA GLY A 6 -3.16 -0.83 -10.61
C GLY A 6 -3.49 -0.58 -9.15
N LEU A 7 -2.73 -1.18 -8.23
CA LEU A 7 -2.92 -0.95 -6.79
C LEU A 7 -2.73 0.52 -6.43
N GLY A 8 -1.67 1.16 -6.95
CA GLY A 8 -1.39 2.56 -6.71
C GLY A 8 -2.53 3.47 -7.17
N ARG A 9 -3.06 3.26 -8.37
CA ARG A 9 -4.18 4.03 -8.94
C ARG A 9 -5.43 3.92 -8.07
N ASP A 10 -5.77 2.72 -7.61
CA ASP A 10 -7.05 2.49 -6.94
C ASP A 10 -6.99 2.81 -5.43
N THR A 11 -5.79 2.76 -4.84
CA THR A 11 -5.58 2.91 -3.38
C THR A 11 -4.64 4.05 -2.97
N TRP A 12 -4.25 4.98 -3.87
CA TRP A 12 -3.29 6.05 -3.57
C TRP A 12 -3.64 6.86 -2.30
N TRP A 13 -4.92 7.12 -2.07
CA TRP A 13 -5.42 7.89 -0.93
C TRP A 13 -5.16 7.17 0.40
N LEU A 14 -5.23 5.83 0.39
CA LEU A 14 -4.95 4.99 1.57
C LEU A 14 -3.47 5.07 1.94
N TRP A 15 -2.58 4.98 0.95
CA TRP A 15 -1.14 5.10 1.16
C TRP A 15 -0.74 6.50 1.64
N LEU A 16 -1.37 7.54 1.10
CA LEU A 16 -1.21 8.89 1.61
C LEU A 16 -1.67 8.98 3.07
N GLY A 17 -2.80 8.36 3.42
CA GLY A 17 -3.28 8.25 4.79
C GLY A 17 -2.27 7.57 5.73
N PHE A 18 -1.73 6.41 5.34
CA PHE A 18 -0.69 5.73 6.12
C PHE A 18 0.57 6.56 6.28
N PHE A 19 1.00 7.26 5.23
CA PHE A 19 2.15 8.16 5.29
C PHE A 19 1.90 9.29 6.31
N VAL A 20 0.78 10.01 6.18
CA VAL A 20 0.42 11.12 7.08
C VAL A 20 0.31 10.66 8.52
N LEU A 21 -0.35 9.53 8.77
CA LEU A 21 -0.49 8.96 10.12
C LEU A 21 0.85 8.55 10.71
N THR A 22 1.73 7.96 9.90
CA THR A 22 3.08 7.59 10.33
C THR A 22 3.88 8.82 10.76
N ILE A 23 3.82 9.90 9.98
CA ILE A 23 4.45 11.17 10.36
C ILE A 23 3.82 11.74 11.62
N ALA A 24 2.49 11.75 11.74
CA ALA A 24 1.81 12.24 12.94
C ALA A 24 2.23 11.47 14.21
N PHE A 25 2.28 10.12 14.16
CA PHE A 25 2.79 9.32 15.28
C PHE A 25 4.27 9.56 15.56
N SER A 26 5.08 9.81 14.53
CA SER A 26 6.50 10.13 14.74
C SER A 26 6.70 11.43 15.53
N LEU A 27 5.80 12.40 15.38
CA LEU A 27 5.83 13.69 16.06
C LEU A 27 5.21 13.64 17.46
N VAL A 28 4.12 12.88 17.63
CA VAL A 28 3.34 12.85 18.89
C VAL A 28 3.80 11.75 19.85
N VAL A 29 4.20 10.58 19.33
CA VAL A 29 4.52 9.39 20.14
C VAL A 29 6.03 9.14 20.17
N GLY A 30 6.69 9.23 19.01
CA GLY A 30 8.16 9.17 18.94
C GLY A 30 8.72 8.71 17.60
N LYS A 31 9.98 9.04 17.35
CA LYS A 31 10.66 8.81 16.06
C LYS A 31 10.73 7.34 15.62
N PHE A 32 10.56 6.38 16.54
CA PHE A 32 10.52 4.95 16.23
C PHE A 32 9.49 4.62 15.14
N PHE A 33 8.36 5.34 15.09
CA PHE A 33 7.32 5.13 14.09
C PHE A 33 7.76 5.42 12.65
N LEU A 34 8.84 6.19 12.44
CA LEU A 34 9.39 6.39 11.09
C LEU A 34 9.87 5.09 10.43
N LEU A 35 10.16 4.04 11.21
CA LEU A 35 10.48 2.71 10.69
C LEU A 35 9.33 2.07 9.91
N LEU A 36 8.09 2.53 10.09
CA LEU A 36 6.96 2.05 9.29
C LEU A 36 7.04 2.51 7.83
N LEU A 37 7.66 3.66 7.54
CA LEU A 37 7.80 4.18 6.18
C LEU A 37 8.52 3.21 5.23
N PRO A 38 9.72 2.68 5.55
CA PRO A 38 10.36 1.67 4.72
C PRO A 38 9.68 0.30 4.79
N CYS A 39 8.79 0.05 5.75
CA CYS A 39 8.01 -1.19 5.80
C CYS A 39 6.75 -1.15 4.92
N LEU A 40 6.15 0.02 4.65
CA LEU A 40 4.94 0.16 3.83
C LEU A 40 5.04 -0.46 2.41
N PRO A 41 6.19 -0.43 1.71
CA PRO A 41 6.32 -1.10 0.41
C PRO A 41 6.08 -2.61 0.45
N ILE A 42 6.33 -3.30 1.57
CA ILE A 42 6.16 -4.75 1.68
C ILE A 42 4.70 -5.18 1.49
N PRO A 43 3.72 -4.68 2.30
CA PRO A 43 2.32 -4.99 2.07
C PRO A 43 1.82 -4.42 0.74
N PHE A 44 2.34 -3.26 0.28
CA PHE A 44 1.98 -2.72 -1.04
C PHE A 44 2.25 -3.73 -2.15
N ILE A 45 3.47 -4.27 -2.18
CA ILE A 45 3.89 -5.24 -3.18
C ILE A 45 3.06 -6.52 -3.06
N TYR A 46 2.87 -7.03 -1.84
CA TYR A 46 2.05 -8.22 -1.59
C TYR A 46 0.63 -8.05 -2.15
N PHE A 47 -0.05 -6.96 -1.81
CA PHE A 47 -1.42 -6.72 -2.28
C PHE A 47 -1.49 -6.50 -3.79
N ALA A 48 -0.50 -5.82 -4.38
CA ALA A 48 -0.46 -5.58 -5.82
C ALA A 48 -0.42 -6.90 -6.60
N PHE A 49 0.48 -7.81 -6.22
CA PHE A 49 0.60 -9.11 -6.89
C PHE A 49 -0.55 -10.06 -6.57
N ASN A 50 -1.14 -9.96 -5.38
CA ASN A 50 -2.26 -10.82 -5.02
C ASN A 50 -3.55 -10.40 -5.70
N ARG A 51 -3.83 -9.08 -5.79
CA ARG A 51 -5.11 -8.53 -6.27
C ARG A 51 -5.15 -8.22 -7.77
N TYR A 52 -4.02 -7.89 -8.40
CA TYR A 52 -3.99 -7.47 -9.80
C TYR A 52 -3.34 -8.49 -10.73
N ASP A 53 -3.87 -8.62 -11.93
CA ASP A 53 -3.33 -9.45 -13.00
C ASP A 53 -2.11 -8.80 -13.69
N GLU A 54 -1.55 -9.47 -14.70
CA GLU A 54 -0.38 -8.96 -15.43
C GLU A 54 -0.64 -7.63 -16.15
N ASP A 55 -1.90 -7.33 -16.45
CA ASP A 55 -2.33 -6.08 -17.09
C ASP A 55 -2.65 -4.96 -16.09
N GLY A 56 -2.63 -5.24 -14.80
CA GLY A 56 -2.94 -4.26 -13.76
C GLY A 56 -4.44 -4.04 -13.57
N ASN A 57 -5.27 -4.99 -14.01
CA ASN A 57 -6.69 -5.04 -13.70
C ASN A 57 -6.91 -5.91 -12.46
N GLU A 58 -8.01 -5.70 -11.75
CA GLU A 58 -8.36 -6.57 -10.63
C GLU A 58 -8.61 -7.99 -11.13
N LYS A 59 -8.02 -8.99 -10.46
CA LYS A 59 -8.34 -10.38 -10.72
C LYS A 59 -9.82 -10.61 -10.42
N ALA A 60 -10.47 -11.43 -11.24
CA ALA A 60 -11.83 -11.89 -10.94
C ALA A 60 -11.86 -12.48 -9.53
N ASP A 61 -12.86 -12.10 -8.75
CA ASP A 61 -13.05 -12.64 -7.41
C ASP A 61 -13.24 -14.16 -7.56
N LEU A 62 -12.38 -14.97 -6.95
CA LEU A 62 -12.49 -16.43 -6.97
C LEU A 62 -13.61 -16.91 -6.01
N GLY A 63 -14.69 -16.15 -5.94
CA GLY A 63 -15.86 -16.47 -5.13
C GLY A 63 -16.74 -17.47 -5.86
N ASP A 64 -16.60 -18.74 -5.50
CA ASP A 64 -17.70 -19.70 -5.45
C ASP A 64 -18.28 -19.72 -4.01
#